data_AF-A0A8B8MRF6-F1
#
_entry.id   AF-A0A8B8MRF6-F1
#
_cell.length_a   1.000
_cell.length_b   1.000
_cell.length_c   1.000
_cell.angle_alpha   90.00
_cell.angle_beta   90.00
_cell.angle_gamma   90.00
#
_symmetry.space_group_name_H-M   'P 1'
#
loop_
_entity.id
_entity.type
_entity.pdbx_description
1 polymer ?
#
loop_
_entity_poly.entity_id
_entity_poly.type
_entity_poly.pdbx_seq_one_letter_code
_entity_poly.pdbx_strand_id
1 'polypeptide(L)'
;MEEKKKTLGVQGLLATTAVAVLWLSSLAVSTEQTNQKELRFGVKGEFKILQVADMHYADGKTTPCKDVLPSQMAGCSDLNTTAFLNRMILAEKPDLIVFTGDNIYAHDATDAASSLDAAFAPAISSGIPWAAVLGNHDQESALSREGVMKHIVTLNNTLSQVNPPGADALDGFGNYNLEVHGFEGSGFENKSVLNLYFLDSGDYSTVHAISGYGWIKPSQQVWFERTSVELQRAYMSEPEAQEAPAPGLVYFHIPVPEYASVNSSNYTGVNQDGISSPRVNSGFFTTMVEAGDVKAVFTGHDHLNDFCGEYTGIQLCYGGGFGYHAYGKAGWSRRARVVVATLQKTDEGSWGPLMSIKTWKRLDDENLTTIDVQVLWSNGTTGGT
;
A
#
# COMPACT_ATOMS: atom_id res chain seq x y z
N MET A 1 76.02 38.54 -47.83
CA MET A 1 77.43 38.20 -47.51
C MET A 1 77.48 37.81 -46.04
N GLU A 2 78.16 36.70 -45.77
CA GLU A 2 78.22 35.93 -44.51
C GLU A 2 78.25 36.73 -43.21
N GLU A 3 77.65 36.18 -42.15
CA GLU A 3 78.44 35.67 -41.02
C GLU A 3 77.66 34.69 -40.12
N LYS A 4 78.32 33.58 -39.79
CA LYS A 4 77.94 32.57 -38.78
C LYS A 4 78.46 32.99 -37.40
N LYS A 5 77.74 32.61 -36.33
CA LYS A 5 78.28 32.19 -35.01
C LYS A 5 77.14 31.58 -34.17
N LYS A 6 77.10 30.26 -33.98
CA LYS A 6 77.72 29.45 -32.90
C LYS A 6 77.24 29.79 -31.48
N THR A 7 76.33 28.92 -31.01
CA THR A 7 76.30 28.17 -29.73
C THR A 7 76.85 28.84 -28.47
N LEU A 8 76.05 28.87 -27.40
CA LEU A 8 76.47 28.42 -26.07
C LEU A 8 75.22 28.07 -25.22
N GLY A 9 75.21 26.85 -24.67
CA GLY A 9 74.22 26.43 -23.67
C GLY A 9 74.65 26.85 -22.27
N VAL A 10 73.67 27.08 -21.39
CA VAL A 10 73.84 27.11 -19.94
C VAL A 10 72.65 26.37 -19.33
N GLN A 11 72.94 25.24 -18.68
CA GLN A 11 72.02 24.56 -17.78
C GLN A 11 72.20 25.11 -16.36
N GLY A 12 71.08 25.30 -15.66
CA GLY A 12 70.96 24.92 -14.26
C GLY A 12 70.98 26.05 -13.23
N LEU A 13 69.78 26.39 -12.71
CA LEU A 13 69.56 26.33 -11.27
C LEU A 13 68.07 26.03 -10.99
N LEU A 14 67.84 24.89 -10.33
CA LEU A 14 66.53 24.40 -9.91
C LEU A 14 65.97 25.25 -8.76
N ALA A 15 64.70 25.64 -8.87
CA ALA A 15 63.89 26.06 -7.73
C ALA A 15 62.87 24.94 -7.45
N THR A 16 63.01 24.31 -6.28
CA THR A 16 62.14 23.25 -5.77
C THR A 16 60.84 23.83 -5.22
N THR A 17 59.72 23.54 -5.88
CA THR A 17 58.39 23.63 -5.28
C THR A 17 57.88 22.22 -5.01
N ALA A 18 57.80 21.86 -3.73
CA ALA A 18 57.21 20.60 -3.29
C ALA A 18 55.69 20.68 -3.46
N VAL A 19 55.13 19.87 -4.36
CA VAL A 19 53.69 19.62 -4.44
C VAL A 19 53.41 18.34 -3.66
N ALA A 20 52.76 18.48 -2.51
CA ALA A 20 52.25 17.35 -1.75
C ALA A 20 51.03 16.76 -2.51
N VAL A 21 51.19 15.56 -3.06
CA VAL A 21 50.09 14.78 -3.64
C VAL A 21 49.40 14.06 -2.49
N LEU A 22 48.26 14.61 -2.04
CA LEU A 22 47.34 13.92 -1.13
C LEU A 22 46.60 12.83 -1.93
N TRP A 23 46.96 11.58 -1.69
CA TRP A 23 46.18 10.43 -2.13
C TRP A 23 44.91 10.34 -1.29
N LEU A 24 43.80 10.84 -1.81
CA LEU A 24 42.47 10.57 -1.28
C LEU A 24 42.09 9.14 -1.69
N SER A 25 42.25 8.19 -0.77
CA SER A 25 41.63 6.87 -0.89
C SER A 25 40.12 7.05 -0.81
N SER A 26 39.43 6.94 -1.96
CA SER A 26 37.98 6.84 -2.01
C SER A 26 37.57 5.51 -1.37
N LEU A 27 37.13 5.56 -0.12
CA LEU A 27 36.32 4.49 0.48
C LEU A 27 35.02 4.44 -0.32
N ALA A 28 34.90 3.44 -1.20
CA ALA A 28 33.63 3.10 -1.80
C ALA A 28 32.70 2.68 -0.67
N VAL A 29 31.76 3.56 -0.33
CA VAL A 29 30.59 3.19 0.46
C VAL A 29 29.82 2.22 -0.42
N SER A 30 29.91 0.92 -0.13
CA SER A 30 28.98 -0.05 -0.67
C SER A 30 27.62 0.28 -0.08
N THR A 31 26.77 0.92 -0.86
CA THR A 31 25.33 0.93 -0.59
C THR A 31 24.89 -0.53 -0.66
N GLU A 32 24.63 -1.16 0.49
CA GLU A 32 23.81 -2.37 0.50
C GLU A 32 22.46 -1.97 -0.10
N GLN A 33 22.28 -2.27 -1.38
CA GLN A 33 20.95 -2.37 -1.96
C GLN A 33 20.26 -3.47 -1.18
N THR A 34 19.42 -3.10 -0.22
CA THR A 34 18.40 -3.99 0.31
C THR A 34 17.65 -4.50 -0.91
N ASN A 35 17.86 -5.77 -1.26
CA ASN A 35 17.24 -6.41 -2.41
C ASN A 35 15.75 -6.56 -2.08
N GLN A 36 15.00 -5.46 -2.20
CA GLN A 36 13.59 -5.41 -1.90
C GLN A 36 12.91 -6.41 -2.82
N LYS A 37 12.24 -7.40 -2.23
CA LYS A 37 11.69 -8.52 -2.98
C LYS A 37 10.67 -7.98 -3.98
N GLU A 38 11.02 -8.05 -5.26
CA GLU A 38 10.17 -7.64 -6.37
C GLU A 38 8.85 -8.42 -6.33
N LEU A 39 7.71 -7.72 -6.37
CA LEU A 39 6.40 -8.36 -6.41
C LEU A 39 6.14 -8.86 -7.83
N ARG A 40 5.67 -10.09 -7.95
CA ARG A 40 5.52 -10.75 -9.25
C ARG A 40 4.39 -11.76 -9.27
N PHE A 41 3.73 -11.89 -10.41
CA PHE A 41 2.79 -12.97 -10.66
C PHE A 41 3.48 -14.34 -10.69
N GLY A 42 2.90 -15.32 -9.99
CA GLY A 42 3.41 -16.68 -9.95
C GLY A 42 2.99 -17.52 -11.16
N VAL A 43 3.40 -18.80 -11.15
CA VAL A 43 3.11 -19.79 -12.22
C VAL A 43 1.62 -20.02 -12.52
N LYS A 44 0.74 -19.64 -11.59
CA LYS A 44 -0.71 -19.73 -11.75
C LYS A 44 -1.32 -18.53 -12.49
N GLY A 45 -0.53 -17.49 -12.75
CA GLY A 45 -1.02 -16.23 -13.32
C GLY A 45 -1.97 -15.48 -12.39
N GLU A 46 -1.94 -15.78 -11.09
CA GLU A 46 -2.72 -15.09 -10.06
C GLU A 46 -1.76 -14.35 -9.12
N PHE A 47 -2.19 -13.19 -8.65
CA PHE A 47 -1.57 -12.44 -7.57
C PHE A 47 -2.64 -12.12 -6.52
N LYS A 48 -2.46 -12.63 -5.31
CA LYS A 48 -3.45 -12.56 -4.23
C LYS A 48 -3.01 -11.59 -3.14
N ILE A 49 -3.88 -10.64 -2.83
CA ILE A 49 -3.71 -9.66 -1.76
C ILE A 49 -4.71 -9.95 -0.65
N LEU A 50 -4.22 -10.06 0.58
CA LEU A 50 -5.05 -10.08 1.79
C LEU A 50 -5.10 -8.66 2.37
N GLN A 51 -6.27 -8.02 2.35
CA GLN A 51 -6.50 -6.74 3.02
C GLN A 51 -6.94 -6.98 4.47
N VAL A 52 -6.23 -6.34 5.40
CA VAL A 52 -6.50 -6.34 6.84
C VAL A 52 -6.78 -4.90 7.27
N ALA A 53 -8.01 -4.59 7.64
CA ALA A 53 -8.42 -3.22 7.99
C ALA A 53 -8.79 -3.13 9.47
N ASP A 54 -8.36 -2.08 10.17
CA ASP A 54 -8.86 -1.75 11.50
C ASP A 54 -8.60 -2.86 12.52
N MET A 55 -7.34 -3.22 12.72
CA MET A 55 -6.98 -4.18 13.77
C MET A 55 -7.17 -3.57 15.16
N HIS A 56 -6.88 -2.27 15.30
CA HIS A 56 -6.95 -1.55 16.58
C HIS A 56 -6.17 -2.31 17.66
N TYR A 57 -5.04 -2.91 17.30
CA TYR A 57 -4.25 -3.73 18.22
C TYR A 57 -3.67 -2.86 19.33
N ALA A 58 -3.60 -3.36 20.56
CA ALA A 58 -3.01 -2.64 21.68
C ALA A 58 -2.04 -3.58 22.43
N ASP A 59 -2.16 -3.69 23.75
CA ASP A 59 -1.24 -4.46 24.60
C ASP A 59 -1.47 -6.00 24.58
N GLY A 60 -2.05 -6.55 23.50
CA GLY A 60 -2.12 -7.99 23.31
C GLY A 60 -3.11 -8.66 24.27
N LYS A 61 -2.61 -9.61 25.06
CA LYS A 61 -3.44 -10.45 25.95
C LYS A 61 -4.19 -9.64 27.02
N THR A 62 -3.67 -8.48 27.43
CA THR A 62 -4.27 -7.64 28.46
C THR A 62 -5.36 -6.73 27.92
N THR A 63 -5.43 -6.56 26.61
CA THR A 63 -6.46 -5.76 25.93
C THR A 63 -7.71 -6.59 25.72
N PRO A 64 -8.87 -6.25 26.32
CA PRO A 64 -10.11 -6.97 26.09
C PRO A 64 -10.71 -6.63 24.71
N CYS A 65 -11.45 -7.59 24.16
CA CYS A 65 -12.25 -7.35 22.96
C CYS A 65 -13.35 -6.30 23.19
N LYS A 66 -13.75 -5.63 22.10
CA LYS A 66 -14.91 -4.74 22.04
C LYS A 66 -16.02 -5.37 21.18
N ASP A 67 -17.27 -5.10 21.57
CA ASP A 67 -18.49 -5.43 20.81
C ASP A 67 -18.64 -6.88 20.36
N VAL A 68 -18.23 -7.84 21.21
CA VAL A 68 -18.51 -9.27 21.05
C VAL A 68 -19.71 -9.70 21.90
N LEU A 69 -20.25 -10.90 21.66
CA LEU A 69 -21.33 -11.43 22.50
C LEU A 69 -20.85 -11.59 23.96
N PRO A 70 -21.73 -11.43 24.96
CA PRO A 70 -21.35 -11.64 26.37
C PRO A 70 -20.71 -13.00 26.66
N SER A 71 -21.12 -14.05 25.93
CA SER A 71 -20.54 -15.39 26.03
C SER A 71 -19.12 -15.49 25.47
N GLN A 72 -18.71 -14.56 24.60
CA GLN A 72 -17.39 -14.50 23.99
C GLN A 72 -16.41 -13.62 24.78
N MET A 73 -16.91 -12.68 25.61
CA MET A 73 -16.06 -11.71 26.33
C MET A 73 -14.99 -12.35 27.22
N ALA A 74 -15.33 -13.45 27.91
CA ALA A 74 -14.41 -14.08 28.84
C ALA A 74 -13.19 -14.67 28.11
N GLY A 75 -12.03 -14.06 28.32
CA GLY A 75 -10.76 -14.48 27.70
C GLY A 75 -10.54 -13.97 26.27
N CYS A 76 -11.45 -13.15 25.73
CA CYS A 76 -11.26 -12.51 24.43
C CYS A 76 -10.30 -11.32 24.57
N SER A 77 -9.30 -11.27 23.68
CA SER A 77 -8.30 -10.20 23.65
C SER A 77 -7.80 -9.91 22.23
N ASP A 78 -6.82 -9.03 22.07
CA ASP A 78 -6.12 -8.83 20.79
C ASP A 78 -5.55 -10.14 20.21
N LEU A 79 -5.28 -11.14 21.05
CA LEU A 79 -4.84 -12.45 20.57
C LEU A 79 -5.88 -13.16 19.68
N ASN A 80 -7.16 -12.78 19.77
CA ASN A 80 -8.19 -13.21 18.83
C ASN A 80 -7.95 -12.62 17.44
N THR A 81 -7.56 -11.34 17.35
CA THR A 81 -7.10 -10.70 16.11
C THR A 81 -5.89 -11.44 15.54
N THR A 82 -4.89 -11.75 16.37
CA THR A 82 -3.71 -12.53 15.97
C THR A 82 -4.09 -13.91 15.44
N ALA A 83 -5.00 -14.60 16.13
CA ALA A 83 -5.46 -15.93 15.73
C ALA A 83 -6.21 -15.88 14.39
N PHE A 84 -7.07 -14.88 14.19
CA PHE A 84 -7.79 -14.67 12.94
C PHE A 84 -6.82 -14.41 11.77
N LEU A 85 -5.83 -13.54 11.95
CA LEU A 85 -4.83 -13.25 10.92
C LEU A 85 -4.01 -14.49 10.54
N ASN A 86 -3.57 -15.28 11.52
CA ASN A 86 -2.89 -16.55 11.24
C ASN A 86 -3.78 -17.52 10.44
N ARG A 87 -5.06 -17.65 10.79
CA ARG A 87 -6.01 -18.50 10.06
C ARG A 87 -6.23 -18.01 8.63
N MET A 88 -6.34 -16.70 8.43
CA MET A 88 -6.45 -16.09 7.10
C MET A 88 -5.21 -16.34 6.24
N ILE A 89 -4.02 -16.13 6.79
CA ILE A 89 -2.74 -16.40 6.10
C ILE A 89 -2.65 -17.86 5.67
N LEU A 90 -2.98 -18.80 6.56
CA LEU A 90 -2.93 -20.24 6.27
C LEU A 90 -3.95 -20.67 5.20
N ALA A 91 -5.16 -20.12 5.27
CA ALA A 91 -6.25 -20.48 4.36
C ALA A 91 -6.08 -19.86 2.97
N GLU A 92 -5.77 -18.57 2.91
CA GLU A 92 -5.71 -17.83 1.65
C GLU A 92 -4.34 -17.88 0.97
N LYS A 93 -3.24 -18.01 1.74
CA LYS A 93 -1.86 -18.01 1.23
C LYS A 93 -1.61 -16.83 0.29
N PRO A 94 -1.75 -15.58 0.78
CA PRO A 94 -1.60 -14.41 -0.07
C PRO A 94 -0.16 -14.23 -0.53
N ASP A 95 0.01 -13.56 -1.68
CA ASP A 95 1.31 -13.11 -2.19
C ASP A 95 1.74 -11.78 -1.52
N LEU A 96 0.76 -11.00 -1.04
CA LEU A 96 0.96 -9.74 -0.32
C LEU A 96 -0.11 -9.56 0.76
N ILE A 97 0.27 -9.06 1.94
CA ILE A 97 -0.68 -8.59 2.96
C ILE A 97 -0.68 -7.05 2.96
N VAL A 98 -1.85 -6.43 2.90
CA VAL A 98 -2.00 -4.97 2.96
C VAL A 98 -2.82 -4.59 4.18
N PHE A 99 -2.22 -3.81 5.07
CA PHE A 99 -2.89 -3.26 6.24
C PHE A 99 -3.41 -1.85 5.95
N THR A 100 -4.73 -1.65 6.03
CA THR A 100 -5.38 -0.40 5.60
C THR A 100 -5.71 0.55 6.75
N GLY A 101 -4.73 0.78 7.62
CA GLY A 101 -4.78 1.76 8.71
C GLY A 101 -5.47 1.27 9.98
N ASP A 102 -5.30 2.08 11.02
CA ASP A 102 -5.62 1.76 12.42
C ASP A 102 -5.09 0.37 12.79
N ASN A 103 -3.79 0.23 12.53
CA ASN A 103 -3.03 -0.97 12.83
C ASN A 103 -2.98 -1.18 14.35
N ILE A 104 -2.78 -0.08 15.08
CA ILE A 104 -2.89 -0.02 16.54
C ILE A 104 -3.99 0.94 16.98
N TYR A 105 -4.60 0.67 18.13
CA TYR A 105 -5.44 1.65 18.82
C TYR A 105 -4.59 2.37 19.85
N ALA A 106 -3.89 3.40 19.40
CA ALA A 106 -2.74 3.91 20.13
C ALA A 106 -3.08 4.41 21.55
N HIS A 107 -4.30 4.91 21.79
CA HIS A 107 -4.75 5.28 23.13
C HIS A 107 -4.65 4.14 24.17
N ASP A 108 -4.95 2.91 23.76
CA ASP A 108 -4.88 1.73 24.64
C ASP A 108 -3.56 0.95 24.46
N ALA A 109 -2.68 1.38 23.55
CA ALA A 109 -1.34 0.85 23.33
C ALA A 109 -0.31 1.60 24.20
N THR A 110 0.07 1.01 25.34
CA THR A 110 0.96 1.68 26.31
C THR A 110 2.38 1.84 25.77
N ASP A 111 2.81 0.93 24.90
CA ASP A 111 4.00 1.06 24.06
C ASP A 111 3.61 0.82 22.60
N ALA A 112 3.57 1.90 21.83
CA ALA A 112 3.19 1.88 20.42
C ALA A 112 4.12 0.99 19.57
N ALA A 113 5.44 0.99 19.83
CA ALA A 113 6.38 0.19 19.06
C ALA A 113 6.16 -1.31 19.32
N SER A 114 6.06 -1.70 20.59
CA SER A 114 5.75 -3.09 20.98
C SER A 114 4.38 -3.54 20.45
N SER A 115 3.39 -2.66 20.42
CA SER A 115 2.05 -2.96 19.90
C SER A 115 2.07 -3.15 18.37
N LEU A 116 2.81 -2.32 17.64
CA LEU A 116 3.03 -2.48 16.20
C LEU A 116 3.75 -3.80 15.90
N ASP A 117 4.79 -4.13 16.67
CA ASP A 117 5.52 -5.39 16.53
C ASP A 117 4.58 -6.59 16.72
N ALA A 118 3.70 -6.55 17.72
CA ALA A 118 2.72 -7.59 17.99
C ALA A 118 1.62 -7.66 16.91
N ALA A 119 1.14 -6.51 16.44
CA ALA A 119 0.11 -6.42 15.40
C ALA A 119 0.58 -7.05 14.07
N PHE A 120 1.83 -6.77 13.68
CA PHE A 120 2.41 -7.28 12.43
C PHE A 120 3.12 -8.63 12.58
N ALA A 121 3.27 -9.16 13.80
CA ALA A 121 3.97 -10.42 14.06
C ALA A 121 3.49 -11.60 13.18
N PRO A 122 2.19 -11.79 12.88
CA PRO A 122 1.75 -12.85 11.97
C PRO A 122 2.29 -12.68 10.53
N ALA A 123 2.28 -11.46 9.99
CA ALA A 123 2.83 -11.19 8.66
C ALA A 123 4.35 -11.43 8.64
N ILE A 124 5.07 -10.90 9.63
CA ILE A 124 6.52 -11.09 9.79
C ILE A 124 6.88 -12.58 9.88
N SER A 125 6.18 -13.33 10.73
CA SER A 125 6.43 -14.76 10.96
C SER A 125 6.10 -15.63 9.76
N SER A 126 5.15 -15.20 8.92
CA SER A 126 4.78 -15.93 7.70
C SER A 126 5.82 -15.82 6.58
N GLY A 127 6.70 -14.82 6.63
CA GLY A 127 7.64 -14.51 5.56
C GLY A 127 7.00 -13.94 4.28
N ILE A 128 5.69 -13.66 4.31
CA ILE A 128 4.97 -13.03 3.20
C ILE A 128 5.29 -11.53 3.22
N PRO A 129 5.61 -10.92 2.06
CA PRO A 129 5.76 -9.47 1.97
C PRO A 129 4.48 -8.76 2.41
N TRP A 130 4.62 -7.61 3.06
CA TRP A 130 3.46 -6.86 3.53
C TRP A 130 3.68 -5.36 3.47
N ALA A 131 2.60 -4.61 3.35
CA ALA A 131 2.60 -3.15 3.28
C ALA A 131 1.51 -2.59 4.19
N ALA A 132 1.68 -1.38 4.68
CA ALA A 132 0.73 -0.72 5.57
C ALA A 132 0.57 0.76 5.18
N VAL A 133 -0.66 1.25 5.34
CA VAL A 133 -0.97 2.68 5.45
C VAL A 133 -1.38 2.98 6.88
N LEU A 134 -1.32 4.27 7.23
CA LEU A 134 -1.69 4.76 8.55
C LEU A 134 -3.16 5.16 8.59
N GLY A 135 -3.80 4.88 9.72
CA GLY A 135 -5.12 5.40 10.06
C GLY A 135 -5.05 6.59 11.01
N ASN A 136 -6.21 7.07 11.45
CA ASN A 136 -6.28 8.22 12.36
C ASN A 136 -5.85 7.85 13.78
N HIS A 137 -6.03 6.60 14.21
CA HIS A 137 -5.70 6.15 15.56
C HIS A 137 -4.23 5.78 15.76
N ASP A 138 -3.49 5.48 14.69
CA ASP A 138 -2.13 4.92 14.78
C ASP A 138 -1.13 5.81 15.55
N GLN A 139 -1.34 7.13 15.55
CA GLN A 139 -0.42 8.12 16.14
C GLN A 139 -0.86 8.66 17.52
N GLU A 140 -1.93 8.15 18.11
CA GLU A 140 -2.53 8.71 19.33
C GLU A 140 -1.83 8.29 20.64
N SER A 141 -0.61 7.74 20.56
CA SER A 141 0.23 7.32 21.69
C SER A 141 1.56 8.09 21.71
N ALA A 142 2.66 7.43 22.11
CA ALA A 142 3.99 8.01 22.27
C ALA A 142 4.73 8.30 20.95
N LEU A 143 4.34 7.67 19.84
CA LEU A 143 4.96 7.90 18.54
C LEU A 143 4.16 8.91 17.72
N SER A 144 4.85 9.86 17.09
CA SER A 144 4.24 10.71 16.07
C SER A 144 3.85 9.88 14.83
N ARG A 145 3.01 10.44 13.95
CA ARG A 145 2.68 9.82 12.66
C ARG A 145 3.91 9.36 11.87
N GLU A 146 4.91 10.24 11.81
CA GLU A 146 6.22 9.94 11.21
C GLU A 146 6.95 8.82 11.96
N GLY A 147 6.93 8.87 13.30
CA GLY A 147 7.56 7.86 14.16
C GLY A 147 6.95 6.47 13.96
N VAL A 148 5.63 6.38 13.84
CA VAL A 148 4.92 5.14 13.52
C VAL A 148 5.37 4.60 12.17
N MET A 149 5.35 5.44 11.12
CA MET A 149 5.78 4.99 9.79
C MET A 149 7.25 4.58 9.77
N LYS A 150 8.13 5.35 10.42
CA LYS A 150 9.56 5.05 10.56
C LYS A 150 9.80 3.73 11.29
N HIS A 151 8.99 3.40 12.29
CA HIS A 151 9.05 2.11 12.95
C HIS A 151 8.63 0.98 12.01
N ILE A 152 7.47 1.12 11.35
CA ILE A 152 6.92 0.13 10.41
C ILE A 152 7.94 -0.27 9.34
N VAL A 153 8.62 0.70 8.71
CA VAL A 153 9.58 0.41 7.63
C VAL A 153 10.85 -0.31 8.09
N THR A 154 11.11 -0.39 9.39
CA THR A 154 12.23 -1.19 9.92
C THR A 154 11.90 -2.67 10.10
N LEU A 155 10.61 -3.02 10.05
CA LEU A 155 10.15 -4.37 10.33
C LEU A 155 10.42 -5.33 9.17
N ASN A 156 10.70 -6.58 9.50
CA ASN A 156 11.14 -7.56 8.51
C ASN A 156 10.05 -7.85 7.46
N ASN A 157 10.48 -8.00 6.20
CA ASN A 157 9.64 -8.24 5.02
C ASN A 157 8.58 -7.17 4.71
N THR A 158 8.62 -6.01 5.38
CA THR A 158 7.77 -4.90 4.98
C THR A 158 8.24 -4.33 3.63
N LEU A 159 7.28 -3.94 2.80
CA LEU A 159 7.47 -3.17 1.57
C LEU A 159 7.03 -1.72 1.74
N SER A 160 6.56 -1.37 2.94
CA SER A 160 6.20 -0.01 3.30
C SER A 160 7.37 0.96 3.15
N GLN A 161 7.08 2.19 2.75
CA GLN A 161 8.07 3.26 2.62
C GLN A 161 7.60 4.51 3.37
N VAL A 162 8.53 5.28 3.94
CA VAL A 162 8.17 6.50 4.67
C VAL A 162 7.56 7.53 3.74
N ASN A 163 8.22 7.80 2.61
CA ASN A 163 7.78 8.61 1.48
C ASN A 163 8.80 8.37 0.35
N PRO A 164 8.48 8.76 -0.90
CA PRO A 164 9.41 8.60 -2.01
C PRO A 164 10.66 9.47 -1.82
N PRO A 165 11.85 9.03 -2.27
CA PRO A 165 13.06 9.84 -2.20
C PRO A 165 12.88 11.20 -2.87
N GLY A 166 13.32 12.28 -2.22
CA GLY A 166 13.23 13.64 -2.74
C GLY A 166 11.83 14.28 -2.64
N ALA A 167 10.90 13.65 -1.94
CA ALA A 167 9.54 14.15 -1.70
C ALA A 167 9.38 14.82 -0.32
N ASP A 168 10.36 15.63 0.11
CA ASP A 168 10.37 16.23 1.46
C ASP A 168 9.18 17.18 1.73
N ALA A 169 8.51 17.65 0.66
CA ALA A 169 7.33 18.52 0.74
C ALA A 169 5.99 17.76 0.62
N LEU A 170 6.03 16.43 0.61
CA LEU A 170 4.84 15.59 0.53
C LEU A 170 4.13 15.54 1.89
N ASP A 171 2.84 15.82 1.91
CA ASP A 171 2.04 15.73 3.13
C ASP A 171 1.90 14.27 3.59
N GLY A 172 1.95 14.06 4.91
CA GLY A 172 1.79 12.74 5.52
C GLY A 172 2.99 11.80 5.33
N PHE A 173 2.80 10.55 5.74
CA PHE A 173 3.81 9.50 5.69
C PHE A 173 3.18 8.17 5.27
N GLY A 174 3.89 7.39 4.46
CA GLY A 174 3.37 6.17 3.86
C GLY A 174 2.81 6.38 2.45
N ASN A 175 3.25 7.43 1.75
CA ASN A 175 2.90 7.63 0.35
C ASN A 175 3.93 6.90 -0.53
N TYR A 176 3.52 5.86 -1.27
CA TYR A 176 4.42 5.13 -2.16
C TYR A 176 3.63 4.30 -3.17
N ASN A 177 4.32 3.84 -4.23
CA ASN A 177 3.80 2.87 -5.18
C ASN A 177 4.60 1.57 -5.10
N LEU A 178 3.93 0.44 -5.19
CA LEU A 178 4.55 -0.87 -5.44
C LEU A 178 4.11 -1.39 -6.81
N GLU A 179 5.08 -1.77 -7.63
CA GLU A 179 4.86 -2.40 -8.92
C GLU A 179 4.76 -3.91 -8.74
N VAL A 180 3.78 -4.55 -9.40
CA VAL A 180 3.66 -6.01 -9.46
C VAL A 180 3.93 -6.44 -10.90
N HIS A 181 5.03 -7.16 -11.09
CA HIS A 181 5.56 -7.50 -12.40
C HIS A 181 4.91 -8.76 -12.98
N GLY A 182 4.92 -8.87 -14.32
CA GLY A 182 4.38 -10.03 -15.02
C GLY A 182 5.08 -11.34 -14.69
N PHE A 183 4.65 -12.45 -15.26
CA PHE A 183 5.29 -13.74 -15.00
C PHE A 183 6.74 -13.79 -15.53
N GLU A 184 7.64 -14.47 -14.83
CA GLU A 184 9.04 -14.68 -15.26
C GLU A 184 9.07 -15.47 -16.58
N GLY A 185 9.81 -14.98 -17.58
CA GLY A 185 9.83 -15.53 -18.93
C GLY A 185 8.67 -15.10 -19.84
N SER A 186 7.78 -14.22 -19.38
CA SER A 186 6.76 -13.58 -20.24
C SER A 186 7.27 -12.26 -20.83
N GLY A 187 6.61 -11.72 -21.85
CA GLY A 187 6.90 -10.38 -22.39
C GLY A 187 6.62 -9.22 -21.42
N PHE A 188 6.13 -9.54 -20.23
CA PHE A 188 5.84 -8.63 -19.13
C PHE A 188 6.78 -8.84 -17.93
N GLU A 189 7.84 -9.65 -18.06
CA GLU A 189 8.74 -9.96 -16.95
C GLU A 189 9.35 -8.69 -16.31
N ASN A 190 9.76 -7.72 -17.12
CA ASN A 190 10.38 -6.49 -16.63
C ASN A 190 9.42 -5.30 -16.65
N LYS A 191 8.11 -5.55 -16.55
CA LYS A 191 7.07 -4.52 -16.58
C LYS A 191 6.05 -4.74 -15.47
N SER A 192 5.62 -3.66 -14.85
CA SER A 192 4.47 -3.69 -13.96
C SER A 192 3.20 -3.98 -14.77
N VAL A 193 2.44 -4.97 -14.32
CA VAL A 193 1.12 -5.33 -14.86
C VAL A 193 -0.01 -5.01 -13.87
N LEU A 194 0.34 -4.54 -12.67
CA LEU A 194 -0.56 -4.03 -11.64
C LEU A 194 0.22 -3.07 -10.74
N ASN A 195 -0.29 -1.86 -10.54
CA ASN A 195 0.28 -0.87 -9.61
C ASN A 195 -0.53 -0.82 -8.32
N LEU A 196 0.16 -0.72 -7.18
CA LEU A 196 -0.45 -0.60 -5.85
C LEU A 196 -0.02 0.74 -5.24
N TYR A 197 -0.94 1.70 -5.23
CA TYR A 197 -0.71 3.03 -4.67
C TYR A 197 -1.15 3.08 -3.21
N PHE A 198 -0.27 3.55 -2.33
CA PHE A 198 -0.51 3.70 -0.91
C PHE A 198 -0.45 5.19 -0.57
N LEU A 199 -1.45 5.69 0.14
CA LEU A 199 -1.53 7.10 0.52
C LEU A 199 -1.89 7.26 2.00
N ASP A 200 -1.31 8.29 2.59
CA ASP A 200 -1.70 8.78 3.91
C ASP A 200 -2.97 9.64 3.81
N SER A 201 -4.13 9.11 4.21
CA SER A 201 -5.37 9.90 4.23
C SER A 201 -5.42 10.98 5.32
N GLY A 202 -4.42 11.02 6.21
CA GLY A 202 -4.37 11.87 7.39
C GLY A 202 -5.16 11.30 8.57
N ASP A 203 -5.42 12.17 9.54
CA ASP A 203 -6.12 11.91 10.79
C ASP A 203 -7.35 12.85 10.93
N TYR A 204 -7.17 14.00 11.56
CA TYR A 204 -8.19 15.01 11.81
C TYR A 204 -7.82 16.31 11.09
N SER A 205 -8.82 17.12 10.79
CA SER A 205 -8.59 18.41 10.15
C SER A 205 -7.79 19.34 11.05
N THR A 206 -6.66 19.83 10.53
CA THR A 206 -5.83 20.87 11.18
C THR A 206 -6.31 22.29 10.85
N VAL A 207 -7.31 22.43 9.98
CA VAL A 207 -7.89 23.72 9.61
C VAL A 207 -9.03 24.05 10.57
N HIS A 208 -8.84 25.04 11.44
CA HIS A 208 -9.80 25.36 12.54
C HIS A 208 -11.26 25.56 12.08
N ALA A 209 -11.47 26.13 10.89
CA ALA A 209 -12.81 26.36 10.34
C ALA A 209 -13.50 25.09 9.80
N ILE A 210 -12.78 23.98 9.70
CA ILE A 210 -13.22 22.71 9.11
C ILE A 210 -13.05 21.64 10.18
N SER A 211 -14.15 21.18 10.76
CA SER A 211 -14.14 20.10 11.75
C SER A 211 -14.23 18.72 11.10
N GLY A 212 -13.86 17.69 11.87
CA GLY A 212 -13.91 16.29 11.44
C GLY A 212 -12.55 15.80 10.92
N TYR A 213 -12.60 14.81 10.02
CA TYR A 213 -11.41 14.13 9.51
C TYR A 213 -10.56 14.99 8.57
N GLY A 214 -9.27 14.66 8.53
CA GLY A 214 -8.29 15.19 7.57
C GLY A 214 -8.58 14.67 6.16
N TRP A 215 -7.80 15.08 5.15
CA TRP A 215 -8.01 14.66 3.76
C TRP A 215 -6.68 14.57 3.03
N ILE A 216 -6.65 13.75 1.97
CA ILE A 216 -5.52 13.65 1.03
C ILE A 216 -5.27 15.03 0.40
N LYS A 217 -4.06 15.54 0.62
CA LYS A 217 -3.66 16.92 0.32
C LYS A 217 -3.24 17.10 -1.15
N PRO A 218 -3.25 18.34 -1.66
CA PRO A 218 -2.83 18.61 -3.04
C PRO A 218 -1.43 18.09 -3.39
N SER A 219 -0.47 18.12 -2.45
CA SER A 219 0.88 17.58 -2.68
C SER A 219 0.86 16.09 -3.01
N GLN A 220 0.01 15.33 -2.32
CA GLN A 220 -0.19 13.89 -2.52
C GLN A 220 -0.90 13.60 -3.83
N GLN A 221 -1.88 14.42 -4.22
CA GLN A 221 -2.56 14.30 -5.52
C GLN A 221 -1.58 14.54 -6.67
N VAL A 222 -0.75 15.59 -6.58
CA VAL A 222 0.29 15.89 -7.58
C VAL A 222 1.34 14.78 -7.65
N TRP A 223 1.73 14.22 -6.51
CA TRP A 223 2.62 13.06 -6.49
C TRP A 223 1.98 11.86 -7.20
N PHE A 224 0.75 11.48 -6.83
CA PHE A 224 0.03 10.38 -7.44
C PHE A 224 -0.11 10.55 -8.96
N GLU A 225 -0.54 11.73 -9.43
CA GLU A 225 -0.69 12.02 -10.86
C GLU A 225 0.64 11.86 -11.60
N ARG A 226 1.74 12.42 -11.07
CA ARG A 226 3.07 12.30 -11.67
C ARG A 226 3.53 10.86 -11.71
N THR A 227 3.39 10.13 -10.62
CA THR A 227 3.77 8.72 -10.54
C THR A 227 2.96 7.88 -11.53
N SER A 228 1.63 8.04 -11.59
CA SER A 228 0.79 7.34 -12.57
C SER A 228 1.24 7.63 -14.00
N VAL A 229 1.44 8.90 -14.37
CA VAL A 229 1.89 9.29 -15.72
C VAL A 229 3.29 8.75 -16.05
N GLU A 230 4.22 8.78 -15.11
CA GLU A 230 5.58 8.26 -15.29
C GLU A 230 5.58 6.75 -15.53
N LEU A 231 4.83 5.99 -14.71
CA LEU A 231 4.67 4.55 -14.84
C LEU A 231 4.01 4.18 -16.17
N GLN A 232 2.92 4.87 -16.54
CA GLN A 232 2.24 4.68 -17.81
C GLN A 232 3.20 4.91 -19.00
N ARG A 233 3.99 5.98 -18.97
CA ARG A 233 5.00 6.24 -20.01
C ARG A 233 6.07 5.16 -20.07
N ALA A 234 6.55 4.70 -18.92
CA ALA A 234 7.60 3.69 -18.84
C ALA A 234 7.16 2.37 -19.48
N TYR A 235 5.92 1.93 -19.23
CA TYR A 235 5.46 0.63 -19.74
C TYR A 235 4.89 0.69 -21.15
N MET A 236 4.44 1.86 -21.60
CA MET A 236 3.84 2.04 -22.92
C MET A 236 4.84 2.57 -23.96
N SER A 237 6.12 2.72 -23.61
CA SER A 237 7.17 3.13 -24.54
C SER A 237 7.78 1.95 -25.32
N GLU A 238 8.15 2.21 -26.58
CA GLU A 238 8.96 1.31 -27.41
C GLU A 238 10.30 0.95 -26.76
N PRO A 239 10.87 -0.24 -27.02
CA PRO A 239 10.54 -1.19 -28.10
C PRO A 239 9.52 -2.28 -27.73
N GLU A 240 9.02 -2.30 -26.48
CA GLU A 240 8.11 -3.35 -26.00
C GLU A 240 6.89 -2.76 -25.29
N ALA A 241 6.20 -1.83 -25.94
CA ALA A 241 5.07 -1.12 -25.36
C ALA A 241 3.92 -2.07 -24.94
N GLN A 242 3.38 -1.86 -23.74
CA GLN A 242 2.08 -2.40 -23.36
C GLN A 242 0.96 -1.69 -24.12
N GLU A 243 -0.06 -2.43 -24.54
CA GLU A 243 -1.21 -1.86 -25.25
C GLU A 243 -2.04 -0.91 -24.39
N ALA A 244 -2.02 -1.11 -23.07
CA ALA A 244 -2.75 -0.29 -22.11
C ALA A 244 -1.93 -0.10 -20.81
N PRO A 245 -2.23 0.97 -20.05
CA PRO A 245 -1.74 1.14 -18.68
C PRO A 245 -1.97 -0.09 -17.82
N ALA A 246 -0.99 -0.42 -16.98
CA ALA A 246 -1.19 -1.38 -15.90
C ALA A 246 -2.32 -0.88 -14.98
N PRO A 247 -3.35 -1.69 -14.67
CA PRO A 247 -4.39 -1.31 -13.73
C PRO A 247 -3.82 -0.94 -12.36
N GLY A 248 -4.42 0.06 -11.72
CA GLY A 248 -4.04 0.54 -10.39
C GLY A 248 -5.04 0.14 -9.31
N LEU A 249 -4.54 -0.26 -8.14
CA LEU A 249 -5.30 -0.38 -6.90
C LEU A 249 -4.79 0.67 -5.91
N VAL A 250 -5.68 1.40 -5.26
CA VAL A 250 -5.31 2.46 -4.32
C VAL A 250 -5.73 2.07 -2.90
N TYR A 251 -4.85 2.28 -1.93
CA TYR A 251 -5.05 1.98 -0.52
C TYR A 251 -4.83 3.23 0.33
N PHE A 252 -5.81 3.56 1.14
CA PHE A 252 -5.73 4.58 2.19
C PHE A 252 -6.76 4.25 3.28
N HIS A 253 -6.74 4.93 4.42
CA HIS A 253 -7.55 4.52 5.55
C HIS A 253 -8.94 5.18 5.60
N ILE A 254 -9.00 6.51 5.54
CA ILE A 254 -10.23 7.30 5.64
C ILE A 254 -10.90 7.38 4.26
N PRO A 255 -12.17 7.00 4.11
CA PRO A 255 -12.87 7.03 2.82
C PRO A 255 -12.93 8.44 2.23
N VAL A 256 -12.80 8.56 0.91
CA VAL A 256 -13.11 9.81 0.20
C VAL A 256 -14.62 10.09 0.22
N PRO A 257 -15.07 11.36 0.11
CA PRO A 257 -16.50 11.69 0.17
C PRO A 257 -17.40 10.94 -0.82
N GLU A 258 -16.85 10.50 -1.96
CA GLU A 258 -17.56 9.77 -3.00
C GLU A 258 -18.08 8.40 -2.54
N TYR A 259 -17.57 7.82 -1.46
CA TYR A 259 -18.16 6.62 -0.87
C TYR A 259 -19.64 6.82 -0.47
N ALA A 260 -20.04 8.05 -0.11
CA ALA A 260 -21.43 8.39 0.19
C ALA A 260 -22.31 8.52 -1.06
N SER A 261 -21.70 8.63 -2.25
CA SER A 261 -22.39 8.76 -3.54
C SER A 261 -22.58 7.42 -4.26
N VAL A 262 -22.01 6.32 -3.72
CA VAL A 262 -22.19 4.98 -4.27
C VAL A 262 -23.67 4.58 -4.17
N ASN A 263 -24.26 4.16 -5.29
CA ASN A 263 -25.65 3.73 -5.32
C ASN A 263 -25.84 2.46 -4.47
N SER A 264 -26.64 2.56 -3.40
CA SER A 264 -26.87 1.46 -2.48
C SER A 264 -27.60 0.24 -3.08
N SER A 265 -28.23 0.41 -4.23
CA SER A 265 -28.83 -0.69 -4.99
C SER A 265 -27.82 -1.47 -5.84
N ASN A 266 -26.56 -1.00 -5.93
CA ASN A 266 -25.55 -1.49 -6.87
C ASN A 266 -24.18 -1.77 -6.22
N TYR A 267 -24.12 -1.90 -4.89
CA TYR A 267 -22.93 -2.42 -4.21
C TYR A 267 -23.13 -3.87 -3.76
N THR A 268 -22.03 -4.61 -3.63
CA THR A 268 -22.01 -5.93 -2.99
C THR A 268 -21.44 -5.82 -1.59
N GLY A 269 -22.14 -6.37 -0.60
CA GLY A 269 -21.79 -6.28 0.82
C GLY A 269 -22.77 -5.40 1.60
N VAL A 270 -22.34 -4.97 2.78
CA VAL A 270 -23.21 -4.33 3.76
C VAL A 270 -22.66 -2.97 4.14
N ASN A 271 -23.57 -1.99 4.19
CA ASN A 271 -23.35 -0.66 4.72
C ASN A 271 -24.17 -0.54 6.02
N GLN A 272 -23.51 -0.46 7.17
CA GLN A 272 -24.12 -0.41 8.50
C GLN A 272 -23.73 0.84 9.31
N ASP A 273 -22.66 1.53 8.91
CA ASP A 273 -22.21 2.79 9.51
C ASP A 273 -22.48 3.96 8.56
N GLY A 274 -22.51 5.18 9.11
CA GLY A 274 -22.38 6.36 8.26
C GLY A 274 -21.03 6.32 7.52
N ILE A 275 -20.96 6.98 6.37
CA ILE A 275 -19.69 7.18 5.67
C ILE A 275 -18.93 8.29 6.39
N SER A 276 -17.87 7.94 7.11
CA SER A 276 -17.09 8.88 7.94
C SER A 276 -15.98 9.55 7.14
N SER A 277 -16.32 10.04 5.95
CA SER A 277 -15.39 10.76 5.09
C SER A 277 -15.11 12.18 5.60
N PRO A 278 -14.05 12.85 5.10
CA PRO A 278 -13.80 14.25 5.40
C PRO A 278 -14.94 15.13 4.90
N ARG A 279 -15.21 16.26 5.57
CA ARG A 279 -16.21 17.24 5.08
C ARG A 279 -15.77 17.95 3.81
N VAL A 280 -14.47 17.96 3.55
CA VAL A 280 -13.85 18.55 2.37
C VAL A 280 -13.68 17.46 1.33
N ASN A 281 -14.25 17.68 0.15
CA ASN A 281 -13.82 16.96 -1.04
C ASN A 281 -12.58 17.64 -1.61
N SER A 282 -11.42 17.01 -1.44
CA SER A 282 -10.14 17.57 -1.89
C SER A 282 -9.90 17.41 -3.39
N GLY A 283 -10.74 16.65 -4.10
CA GLY A 283 -10.59 16.36 -5.53
C GLY A 283 -9.82 15.08 -5.85
N PHE A 284 -9.31 14.34 -4.86
CA PHE A 284 -8.48 13.16 -5.13
C PHE A 284 -9.22 12.06 -5.91
N PHE A 285 -10.52 11.87 -5.67
CA PHE A 285 -11.32 10.95 -6.50
C PHE A 285 -11.31 11.36 -7.97
N THR A 286 -11.51 12.65 -8.25
CA THR A 286 -11.41 13.18 -9.62
C THR A 286 -10.02 12.95 -10.21
N THR A 287 -8.95 13.16 -9.43
CA THR A 287 -7.57 12.86 -9.86
C THR A 287 -7.40 11.40 -10.28
N MET A 288 -7.98 10.45 -9.53
CA MET A 288 -7.93 9.02 -9.88
C MET A 288 -8.72 8.71 -11.17
N VAL A 289 -9.88 9.35 -11.34
CA VAL A 289 -10.69 9.21 -12.58
C VAL A 289 -9.92 9.76 -13.79
N GLU A 290 -9.29 10.93 -13.66
CA GLU A 290 -8.52 11.56 -14.73
C GLU A 290 -7.25 10.78 -15.09
N ALA A 291 -6.59 10.15 -14.11
CA ALA A 291 -5.42 9.30 -14.33
C ALA A 291 -5.75 8.05 -15.17
N GLY A 292 -6.98 7.52 -15.02
CA GLY A 292 -7.54 6.47 -15.88
C GLY A 292 -7.00 5.05 -15.64
N ASP A 293 -5.93 4.87 -14.87
CA ASP A 293 -5.34 3.58 -14.54
C ASP A 293 -6.00 2.91 -13.33
N VAL A 294 -6.51 3.68 -12.37
CA VAL A 294 -7.13 3.17 -11.14
C VAL A 294 -8.45 2.44 -11.41
N LYS A 295 -8.57 1.21 -10.91
CA LYS A 295 -9.79 0.38 -11.05
C LYS A 295 -10.51 0.13 -9.74
N ALA A 296 -9.79 0.13 -8.61
CA ALA A 296 -10.39 -0.03 -7.30
C ALA A 296 -9.61 0.73 -6.23
N VAL A 297 -10.35 1.16 -5.21
CA VAL A 297 -9.86 1.86 -4.02
C VAL A 297 -10.31 1.06 -2.80
N PHE A 298 -9.39 0.82 -1.87
CA PHE A 298 -9.63 0.04 -0.67
C PHE A 298 -9.37 0.85 0.60
N THR A 299 -10.33 0.84 1.51
CA THR A 299 -10.32 1.65 2.74
C THR A 299 -10.74 0.85 3.97
N GLY A 300 -10.44 1.37 5.17
CA GLY A 300 -10.89 0.86 6.46
C GLY A 300 -11.87 1.84 7.13
N HIS A 301 -11.60 2.19 8.39
CA HIS A 301 -12.18 3.29 9.17
C HIS A 301 -13.63 3.08 9.64
N ASP A 302 -14.55 2.75 8.73
CA ASP A 302 -15.95 2.47 9.06
C ASP A 302 -16.16 0.96 9.24
N HIS A 303 -15.97 0.44 10.46
CA HIS A 303 -15.75 -0.99 10.72
C HIS A 303 -16.95 -1.88 10.39
N LEU A 304 -18.18 -1.35 10.43
CA LEU A 304 -19.37 -2.12 10.07
C LEU A 304 -19.69 -2.06 8.57
N ASN A 305 -18.98 -1.23 7.81
CA ASN A 305 -19.07 -1.16 6.36
C ASN A 305 -18.09 -2.16 5.72
N ASP A 306 -18.58 -2.96 4.77
CA ASP A 306 -17.76 -3.92 4.05
C ASP A 306 -18.17 -4.06 2.58
N PHE A 307 -18.88 -3.07 2.06
CA PHE A 307 -19.35 -3.09 0.68
C PHE A 307 -18.22 -2.73 -0.30
N CYS A 308 -18.37 -3.16 -1.56
CA CYS A 308 -17.78 -2.44 -2.69
C CYS A 308 -18.87 -2.05 -3.67
N GLY A 309 -18.80 -0.84 -4.21
CA GLY A 309 -19.64 -0.43 -5.32
C GLY A 309 -18.92 0.50 -6.29
N GLU A 310 -19.36 0.45 -7.54
CA GLU A 310 -18.78 1.27 -8.59
C GLU A 310 -19.34 2.69 -8.52
N TYR A 311 -18.43 3.67 -8.62
CA TYR A 311 -18.76 5.06 -8.83
C TYR A 311 -17.84 5.63 -9.89
N THR A 312 -18.41 6.14 -10.99
CA THR A 312 -17.67 6.74 -12.12
C THR A 312 -16.52 5.84 -12.64
N GLY A 313 -16.78 4.54 -12.79
CA GLY A 313 -15.80 3.59 -13.33
C GLY A 313 -14.71 3.11 -12.36
N ILE A 314 -14.76 3.51 -11.08
CA ILE A 314 -13.85 3.05 -10.02
C ILE A 314 -14.65 2.31 -8.94
N GLN A 315 -14.17 1.15 -8.52
CA GLN A 315 -14.74 0.42 -7.38
C GLN A 315 -14.26 1.01 -6.05
N LEU A 316 -15.19 1.42 -5.19
CA LEU A 316 -14.91 1.93 -3.86
C LEU A 316 -15.24 0.85 -2.82
N CYS A 317 -14.22 0.32 -2.14
CA CYS A 317 -14.30 -0.89 -1.32
C CYS A 317 -13.89 -0.66 0.13
N TYR A 318 -14.77 -1.00 1.07
CA TYR A 318 -14.39 -1.16 2.48
C TYR A 318 -13.79 -2.55 2.76
N GLY A 319 -12.79 -2.62 3.63
CA GLY A 319 -12.22 -3.87 4.12
C GLY A 319 -13.12 -4.62 5.11
N GLY A 320 -13.91 -3.88 5.88
CA GLY A 320 -14.65 -4.38 7.04
C GLY A 320 -13.76 -4.51 8.29
N GLY A 321 -14.36 -4.42 9.47
CA GLY A 321 -13.64 -4.46 10.75
C GLY A 321 -13.01 -5.83 11.03
N PHE A 322 -11.67 -5.86 11.03
CA PHE A 322 -10.88 -7.07 11.27
C PHE A 322 -10.61 -7.31 12.76
N GLY A 323 -10.27 -6.25 13.49
CA GLY A 323 -9.78 -6.30 14.85
C GLY A 323 -10.84 -6.64 15.90
N TYR A 324 -10.45 -7.39 16.92
CA TYR A 324 -11.30 -7.70 18.05
C TYR A 324 -11.35 -6.60 19.12
N HIS A 325 -10.34 -5.73 19.20
CA HIS A 325 -10.37 -4.53 20.04
C HIS A 325 -10.93 -3.30 19.29
N ALA A 326 -11.02 -3.37 17.97
CA ALA A 326 -11.73 -2.40 17.16
C ALA A 326 -13.22 -2.37 17.56
N TYR A 327 -13.88 -1.21 17.49
CA TYR A 327 -15.34 -1.19 17.65
C TYR A 327 -16.02 -2.10 16.61
N GLY A 328 -17.19 -2.60 16.94
CA GLY A 328 -17.90 -3.57 16.12
C GLY A 328 -19.37 -3.69 16.51
N LYS A 329 -19.94 -4.87 16.25
CA LYS A 329 -21.33 -5.16 16.59
C LYS A 329 -21.44 -6.60 17.06
N ALA A 330 -21.98 -6.81 18.26
CA ALA A 330 -22.14 -8.15 18.79
C ALA A 330 -23.04 -8.99 17.87
N GLY A 331 -22.59 -10.19 17.51
CA GLY A 331 -23.26 -11.06 16.53
C GLY A 331 -22.93 -10.76 15.06
N TRP A 332 -22.02 -9.82 14.79
CA TRP A 332 -21.51 -9.51 13.46
C TRP A 332 -20.04 -9.95 13.37
N SER A 333 -19.78 -11.07 12.70
CA SER A 333 -18.44 -11.68 12.65
C SER A 333 -17.40 -10.72 12.07
N ARG A 334 -16.21 -10.62 12.69
CA ARG A 334 -15.06 -9.91 12.10
C ARG A 334 -14.74 -10.46 10.73
N ARG A 335 -14.08 -9.70 9.86
CA ARG A 335 -13.79 -10.16 8.50
C ARG A 335 -12.56 -9.53 7.88
N ALA A 336 -12.11 -10.14 6.80
CA ALA A 336 -11.03 -9.64 5.97
C ALA A 336 -11.44 -9.71 4.50
N ARG A 337 -10.90 -8.82 3.68
CA ARG A 337 -11.10 -8.83 2.24
C ARG A 337 -9.92 -9.48 1.54
N VAL A 338 -10.21 -10.30 0.55
CA VAL A 338 -9.22 -10.89 -0.36
C VAL A 338 -9.44 -10.31 -1.74
N VAL A 339 -8.35 -9.95 -2.41
CA VAL A 339 -8.35 -9.45 -3.78
C VAL A 339 -7.43 -10.34 -4.61
N VAL A 340 -7.89 -10.80 -5.77
CA VAL A 340 -7.08 -11.59 -6.71
C VAL A 340 -7.09 -10.92 -8.06
N ALA A 341 -5.88 -10.59 -8.52
CA ALA A 341 -5.60 -10.18 -9.87
C ALA A 341 -5.20 -11.42 -10.69
N THR A 342 -5.70 -11.54 -11.93
CA THR A 342 -5.44 -12.70 -12.80
C THR A 342 -4.96 -12.22 -14.17
N LEU A 343 -3.84 -12.77 -14.63
CA LEU A 343 -3.31 -12.56 -15.99
C LEU A 343 -4.10 -13.34 -17.02
N GLN A 344 -4.12 -12.84 -18.25
CA GLN A 344 -4.63 -13.58 -19.40
C GLN A 344 -3.66 -14.71 -19.75
N LYS A 345 -4.17 -15.91 -20.03
CA LYS A 345 -3.36 -16.98 -20.61
C LYS A 345 -3.35 -16.86 -22.14
N THR A 346 -2.17 -16.85 -22.76
CA THR A 346 -2.04 -16.74 -24.23
C THR A 346 -2.24 -18.09 -24.92
N ASP A 347 -2.49 -18.06 -26.23
CA ASP A 347 -2.67 -19.28 -27.04
C ASP A 347 -1.41 -20.15 -27.09
N GLU A 348 -0.22 -19.54 -26.95
CA GLU A 348 1.07 -20.22 -26.84
C GLU A 348 1.33 -20.80 -25.44
N GLY A 349 0.39 -20.62 -24.51
CA GLY A 349 0.50 -21.11 -23.13
C GLY A 349 1.34 -20.23 -22.19
N SER A 350 1.71 -19.03 -22.62
CA SER A 350 2.39 -18.02 -21.79
C SER A 350 1.36 -17.12 -21.06
N TRP A 351 1.84 -16.07 -20.39
CA TRP A 351 1.02 -15.07 -19.72
C TRP A 351 1.06 -13.73 -20.45
N GLY A 352 -0.14 -13.17 -20.64
CA GLY A 352 -0.39 -11.86 -21.24
C GLY A 352 -0.66 -10.78 -20.18
N PRO A 353 -1.35 -9.68 -20.56
CA PRO A 353 -1.66 -8.58 -19.64
C PRO A 353 -2.69 -9.01 -18.58
N LEU A 354 -2.95 -8.10 -17.62
CA LEU A 354 -3.97 -8.33 -16.60
C LEU A 354 -5.37 -8.47 -17.23
N MET A 355 -6.07 -9.55 -16.88
CA MET A 355 -7.38 -9.89 -17.43
C MET A 355 -8.52 -9.52 -16.48
N SER A 356 -8.36 -9.78 -15.17
CA SER A 356 -9.43 -9.51 -14.21
C SER A 356 -8.93 -9.25 -12.80
N ILE A 357 -9.71 -8.49 -12.04
CA ILE A 357 -9.57 -8.30 -10.60
C ILE A 357 -10.87 -8.77 -9.93
N LYS A 358 -10.77 -9.71 -9.00
CA LYS A 358 -11.88 -10.25 -8.22
C LYS A 358 -11.66 -9.99 -6.74
N THR A 359 -12.75 -9.92 -5.98
CA THR A 359 -12.68 -9.84 -4.52
C THR A 359 -13.75 -10.67 -3.85
N TRP A 360 -13.49 -11.06 -2.61
CA TRP A 360 -14.44 -11.65 -1.67
C TRP A 360 -14.04 -11.30 -0.25
N LYS A 361 -14.89 -11.62 0.72
CA LYS A 361 -14.55 -11.53 2.15
C LYS A 361 -14.56 -12.90 2.80
N ARG A 362 -13.82 -13.01 3.90
CA ARG A 362 -13.82 -14.17 4.81
C ARG A 362 -14.26 -13.72 6.19
N LEU A 363 -15.27 -14.38 6.74
CA LEU A 363 -15.75 -14.13 8.10
C LEU A 363 -14.89 -14.87 9.13
N ASP A 364 -14.66 -14.29 10.30
CA ASP A 364 -14.09 -15.02 11.44
C ASP A 364 -15.15 -15.88 12.13
N ASP A 365 -15.62 -16.89 11.39
CA ASP A 365 -16.38 -18.01 11.92
C ASP A 365 -15.53 -19.28 11.86
N GLU A 366 -16.06 -20.43 12.28
CA GLU A 366 -15.33 -21.70 12.32
C GLU A 366 -14.71 -22.09 10.95
N ASN A 367 -15.39 -21.76 9.85
CA ASN A 367 -15.05 -22.23 8.51
C ASN A 367 -14.37 -21.18 7.62
N LEU A 368 -14.14 -19.97 8.15
CA LEU A 368 -13.76 -18.82 7.35
C LEU A 368 -14.73 -18.63 6.17
N THR A 369 -16.03 -18.54 6.44
CA THR A 369 -17.06 -18.50 5.38
C THR A 369 -16.75 -17.41 4.36
N THR A 370 -16.74 -17.79 3.08
CA THR A 370 -16.62 -16.84 1.96
C THR A 370 -17.97 -16.19 1.70
N ILE A 371 -17.97 -14.87 1.60
CA ILE A 371 -19.13 -14.07 1.20
C ILE A 371 -18.77 -13.07 0.11
N ASP A 372 -19.80 -12.59 -0.60
CA ASP A 372 -19.72 -11.43 -1.49
C ASP A 372 -18.62 -11.50 -2.54
N VAL A 373 -18.53 -12.65 -3.22
CA VAL A 373 -17.62 -12.82 -4.36
C VAL A 373 -18.09 -11.94 -5.52
N GLN A 374 -17.22 -11.06 -6.02
CA GLN A 374 -17.52 -10.17 -7.13
C GLN A 374 -16.29 -9.90 -8.01
N VAL A 375 -16.55 -9.51 -9.26
CA VAL A 375 -15.53 -9.00 -10.20
C VAL A 375 -15.51 -7.48 -10.05
N LEU A 376 -14.36 -6.91 -9.70
CA LEU A 376 -14.17 -5.47 -9.60
C LEU A 376 -13.86 -4.85 -10.96
N TRP A 377 -13.09 -5.57 -11.77
CA TRP A 377 -12.68 -5.13 -13.09
C TRP A 377 -12.35 -6.33 -13.97
N SER A 378 -12.60 -6.19 -15.27
CA SER A 378 -12.15 -7.14 -16.28
C SER A 378 -11.78 -6.40 -17.56
N ASN A 379 -10.68 -6.80 -18.18
CA ASN A 379 -10.30 -6.35 -19.51
C ASN A 379 -11.26 -7.00 -20.52
N GLY A 380 -12.37 -6.33 -20.81
CA GLY A 380 -13.31 -6.82 -21.81
C GLY A 380 -12.65 -6.77 -23.19
N THR A 381 -12.52 -7.92 -23.85
CA THR A 381 -12.94 -7.93 -25.25
C THR A 381 -14.45 -7.67 -25.20
N THR A 382 -14.86 -6.43 -25.38
CA THR A 382 -16.23 -6.14 -25.82
C THR A 382 -16.38 -6.81 -27.19
N GLY A 383 -16.77 -8.09 -27.17
CA GLY A 383 -17.38 -8.72 -28.32
C GLY A 383 -18.58 -7.86 -28.69
N GLY A 384 -18.49 -7.22 -29.85
CA GLY A 384 -19.58 -6.44 -30.38
C GLY A 384 -20.83 -7.30 -30.52
N THR A 385 -21.96 -6.70 -30.15
CA THR A 385 -23.22 -6.84 -30.89
C THR A 385 -23.92 -5.50 -30.87
#